data_AF-A0A935ENZ6-F1
#
_entry.id   AF-A0A935ENZ6-F1
#
_cell.length_a   1.000
_cell.length_b   1.000
_cell.length_c   1.000
_cell.angle_alpha   90.00
_cell.angle_beta   90.00
_cell.angle_gamma   90.00
#
_symmetry.space_group_name_H-M   'P 1'
#
loop_
_entity.id
_entity.type
_entity.pdbx_description
1 polymer ?
#
loop_
_entity_poly.entity_id
_entity_poly.type
_entity_poly.pdbx_seq_one_letter_code
_entity_poly.pdbx_strand_id
1 'polypeptide(L)' 'MPTISFATVYNSLRFLKDAGHIAEIHFGNGASRFDKCTHRHDHAMCTACGKLVDIEMEYPRTS' A
#
# COMPACT_ATOMS: atom_id res chain seq x y z
N MET A 1 25.62 -9.15 -9.85
CA MET A 1 24.52 -8.83 -8.91
C MET A 1 23.39 -9.82 -9.15
N PRO A 2 22.68 -10.31 -8.11
CA PRO A 2 21.59 -11.25 -8.32
C PRO A 2 20.42 -10.51 -8.99
N THR A 3 20.04 -10.93 -10.20
CA THR A 3 18.88 -10.40 -10.91
C THR A 3 17.64 -11.18 -10.50
N ILE A 4 17.00 -10.78 -9.40
CA ILE A 4 15.64 -11.22 -9.12
C ILE A 4 14.71 -10.61 -10.19
N SER A 5 13.82 -11.43 -10.76
CA SER A 5 12.89 -10.95 -11.78
C SER A 5 11.76 -10.15 -11.14
N PHE A 6 11.17 -9.20 -11.89
CA PHE A 6 9.96 -8.49 -11.45
C PHE A 6 8.84 -9.47 -11.12
N ALA A 7 8.64 -10.52 -11.93
CA ALA A 7 7.63 -11.54 -11.68
C ALA A 7 7.82 -12.20 -10.31
N THR A 8 9.07 -12.51 -9.92
CA THR A 8 9.38 -13.08 -8.61
C THR A 8 9.01 -12.13 -7.48
N VAL A 9 9.33 -10.84 -7.60
CA VAL A 9 8.98 -9.82 -6.59
C VAL A 9 7.46 -9.70 -6.45
N TYR A 10 6.72 -9.59 -7.55
CA TYR A 10 5.26 -9.46 -7.52
C TYR A 10 4.57 -10.73 -6.99
N ASN A 11 5.11 -11.92 -7.28
CA ASN A 11 4.59 -13.16 -6.72
C ASN A 11 4.74 -13.20 -5.19
N SER A 12 5.89 -12.76 -4.66
CA SER A 12 6.10 -12.66 -3.21
C SER A 12 5.17 -11.65 -2.56
N LEU A 13 4.99 -10.48 -3.17
CA LEU A 13 4.05 -9.47 -2.67
C LEU A 13 2.61 -9.96 -2.69
N ARG A 14 2.20 -10.68 -3.75
CA ARG A 14 0.88 -11.31 -3.84
C ARG A 14 0.67 -12.34 -2.72
N PHE A 15 1.65 -13.21 -2.50
CA PHE A 15 1.61 -14.20 -1.43
C PHE A 15 1.46 -13.56 -0.05
N LEU A 16 2.24 -12.51 0.25
CA LEU A 16 2.16 -11.79 1.52
C LEU A 16 0.82 -11.08 1.71
N LYS A 17 0.24 -10.55 0.61
CA LYS A 17 -1.08 -9.92 0.62
C LYS A 17 -2.16 -10.96 0.93
N ASP A 18 -2.14 -12.07 0.22
CA ASP A 18 -3.13 -13.14 0.37
C ASP A 18 -3.04 -13.79 1.77
N ALA A 19 -1.85 -13.79 2.38
CA ALA A 19 -1.62 -14.18 3.78
C ALA A 19 -2.05 -13.12 4.81
N GLY A 20 -2.48 -11.93 4.39
CA GLY A 20 -2.93 -10.84 5.28
C GLY A 20 -1.80 -10.10 5.99
N HIS A 21 -0.56 -10.21 5.51
CA HIS A 21 0.61 -9.52 6.10
C HIS A 21 0.84 -8.12 5.53
N ILE A 22 0.35 -7.86 4.32
CA ILE A 22 0.44 -6.57 3.66
C ILE A 22 -0.90 -6.24 2.98
N ALA A 23 -1.20 -4.96 2.83
CA ALA A 23 -2.32 -4.48 2.04
C ALA A 23 -1.85 -4.00 0.67
N GLU A 24 -2.67 -4.14 -0.37
CA GLU A 24 -2.43 -3.53 -1.67
C GLU A 24 -3.32 -2.29 -1.80
N ILE A 25 -2.70 -1.16 -2.15
CA ILE A 25 -3.37 0.11 -2.32
C ILE A 25 -3.37 0.48 -3.80
N HIS A 26 -4.57 0.67 -4.34
CA HIS A 26 -4.79 1.11 -5.71
C HIS A 26 -4.95 2.63 -5.75
N PHE A 27 -3.90 3.34 -6.15
CA PHE A 27 -3.93 4.80 -6.34
C PHE A 27 -4.13 5.14 -7.82
N GLY A 28 -5.38 5.33 -8.25
CA GLY A 28 -5.74 5.83 -9.58
C GLY A 28 -5.05 5.09 -10.74
N ASN A 29 -4.54 5.83 -11.73
CA ASN A 29 -3.88 5.31 -12.93
C ASN A 29 -2.40 4.92 -12.72
N GLY A 30 -1.94 4.84 -11.46
CA GLY A 30 -0.55 4.54 -11.11
C GLY A 30 -0.27 3.05 -10.85
N ALA A 31 0.99 2.74 -10.53
CA ALA A 31 1.39 1.40 -10.09
C ALA A 31 0.79 1.05 -8.72
N SER A 32 0.37 -0.21 -8.54
CA SER A 32 -0.03 -0.75 -7.23
C SER A 32 1.07 -0.53 -6.20
N ARG A 33 0.70 -0.02 -5.02
CA ARG A 33 1.61 0.09 -3.87
C ARG A 33 1.20 -0.92 -2.80
N PHE A 34 2.17 -1.40 -2.04
CA PHE A 34 1.94 -2.35 -0.97
C PHE A 34 2.28 -1.70 0.37
N ASP A 35 1.41 -1.87 1.34
CA ASP A 35 1.55 -1.36 2.70
C ASP A 35 1.76 -2.50 3.68
N LYS A 36 2.71 -2.35 4.62
CA LYS A 36 2.91 -3.30 5.72
C LYS A 36 1.75 -3.29 6.72
N CYS A 37 0.97 -2.22 6.71
CA CYS A 37 -0.05 -1.93 7.67
C CYS A 37 -1.40 -2.47 7.16
N THR A 38 -1.88 -3.53 7.78
CA THR A 38 -3.14 -4.18 7.40
C THR A 38 -4.36 -3.63 8.16
N HIS A 39 -4.15 -2.76 9.16
CA HIS A 39 -5.23 -2.06 9.84
C HIS A 39 -5.68 -0.83 9.06
N ARG A 40 -6.93 -0.40 9.28
CA ARG A 40 -7.49 0.79 8.63
C ARG A 40 -6.72 2.04 9.08
N HIS A 41 -6.12 2.72 8.12
CA HIS A 41 -5.53 4.04 8.21
C HIS A 41 -5.70 4.73 6.86
N ASP A 42 -5.60 6.05 6.82
CA ASP A 42 -5.82 6.82 5.59
C ASP A 42 -4.48 7.30 5.02
N HIS A 43 -4.41 7.44 3.69
CA HIS A 43 -3.21 7.94 3.01
C HIS A 43 -3.50 9.26 2.29
N ALA A 44 -2.61 10.24 2.42
CA ALA A 44 -2.60 11.40 1.54
C ALA A 44 -1.50 11.29 0.49
N MET A 45 -1.82 11.70 -0.74
CA MET A 45 -0.89 11.74 -1.86
C MET A 45 -0.63 13.18 -2.29
N CYS A 46 0.65 13.55 -2.39
CA CYS A 46 1.04 14.82 -3.00
C CYS A 46 0.78 14.78 -4.51
N THR A 47 -0.07 15.66 -5.02
CA THR A 47 -0.39 15.74 -6.46
C THR A 47 0.75 16.27 -7.32
N ALA A 48 1.76 16.92 -6.72
CA ALA A 48 2.91 17.44 -7.44
C ALA A 48 4.06 16.42 -7.60
N CYS A 49 4.29 15.56 -6.60
CA CYS A 49 5.42 14.62 -6.60
C CYS A 49 5.05 13.14 -6.43
N GLY A 50 3.78 12.82 -6.14
CA GLY A 50 3.31 11.43 -5.94
C GLY A 50 3.78 10.78 -4.63
N LYS A 51 4.33 11.56 -3.69
CA LYS A 51 4.69 11.05 -2.36
C LYS A 51 3.44 10.73 -1.56
N LEU A 52 3.45 9.58 -0.90
CA LEU A 52 2.41 9.13 0.02
C LEU A 52 2.86 9.35 1.46
N VAL A 53 1.92 9.77 2.30
CA VAL A 53 2.08 9.93 3.73
C VAL A 53 0.87 9.33 4.44
N ASP A 54 1.13 8.64 5.55
CA ASP A 54 0.09 8.08 6.40
C ASP A 54 -0.56 9.19 7.22
N ILE A 55 -1.88 9.15 7.33
CA ILE A 55 -2.68 10.06 8.14
C ILE A 55 -3.48 9.24 9.13
N GLU A 56 -3.30 9.56 10.41
CA GLU A 56 -4.18 9.13 11.48
C GLU A 56 -5.34 10.13 11.59
N MET A 57 -6.54 9.74 11.16
CA MET A 57 -7.75 10.51 11.39
C MET A 57 -8.56 9.88 12.53
N GLU A 58 -8.73 10.62 13.63
CA GLU A 58 -9.76 10.31 14.61
C GLU A 58 -11.12 10.67 14.01
N TYR A 59 -11.86 9.66 13.57
CA TYR A 59 -13.26 9.86 13.20
C TYR A 59 -14.07 10.11 14.49
N PRO A 60 -14.80 11.22 14.61
CA PRO A 60 -15.78 11.35 15.68
C PRO A 60 -16.78 10.21 15.51
N ARG A 61 -16.93 9.38 16.54
CA ARG A 61 -17.95 8.33 16.57
C ARG A 61 -19.30 9.06 16.48
N THR A 62 -19.94 9.03 15.33
CA THR A 62 -21.33 9.45 15.22
C THR A 62 -22.16 8.53 16.10
N SER A 63 -22.60 9.09 17.24
CA SER A 63 -23.67 8.55 18.10
C SER A 63 -25.01 8.65 17.41
#